data_AF-A0AAF0DK66-F1
#
_entry.id   AF-A0AAF0DK66-F1
#
_cell.length_a   1.000
_cell.length_b   1.000
_cell.length_c   1.000
_cell.angle_alpha   90.00
_cell.angle_beta   90.00
_cell.angle_gamma   90.00
#
_symmetry.space_group_name_H-M   'P 1'
#
loop_
_entity.id
_entity.type
_entity.pdbx_description
1 polymer ?
#
loop_
_entity_poly.entity_id
_entity_poly.type
_entity_poly.pdbx_seq_one_letter_code
_entity_poly.pdbx_strand_id
1 'polypeptide(L)'
;MAGQIQAQEEQRRQQGRGCEFSAEMAAELAAHLALVDGHPADAEKAARKRLVEQLQTAPLHSSKVRVTFDKKVQPQAQTEEVFPQYGLIGKRVATYGYQSGDGGSEEAQDNLVYTNTNAPWSSFICGSQGSGKSHTLSCMLENALLAPSQAGKLAEPLAGFVLHYDGFSNVSTSQPCEAAYLCSAGIPVRVLVSPSHYENMKRVYGNLRGLPEGAPRPIVSWLKFSEKHLNVTMMKTLMAAGGESQQPLYMELVTRILREMATEDGNSSIDFNKFKRKLDEENLMGYQRSGLDQRMGLLESFLEIEQVPIYNRWANARTRTNVATASRLDEMWEFKKGSLTIVDLSCPFIAPNDACALFNICLKIFLDGRESSGRIIAMDEAHKFLTITNREALELTESLLSIIRQQRHLGTRVIIATQEPALSPKLMDLCDVTMVHRFTSPEWYKTLEGHLAGAVVGMSAEERSKSDPNNLFSKIVLLETGEALVFSANGVLDIIEKAAESDKGESEKEGSRSIQEDGPSETNGAPAIWKLGPRYIKMKVRMRLTADGGRSILAT
;
A
#
# COMPACT_ATOMS: atom_id res chain seq x y z
N MET A 1 51.99 -55.33 -29.99
CA MET A 1 50.95 -54.36 -30.40
C MET A 1 49.55 -54.98 -30.29
N ALA A 2 49.23 -55.60 -29.15
CA ALA A 2 47.91 -56.23 -28.90
C ALA A 2 47.38 -55.93 -27.47
N GLY A 3 48.26 -55.64 -26.50
CA GLY A 3 47.86 -55.24 -25.15
C GLY A 3 47.44 -53.77 -24.97
N GLN A 4 47.74 -52.88 -25.92
CA GLN A 4 47.34 -51.46 -25.82
C GLN A 4 45.92 -51.18 -26.36
N ILE A 5 45.34 -52.11 -27.13
CA ILE A 5 43.99 -51.97 -27.68
C ILE A 5 42.94 -52.40 -26.64
N GLN A 6 43.22 -53.46 -25.86
CA GLN A 6 42.31 -53.92 -24.80
C GLN A 6 42.19 -52.94 -23.62
N ALA A 7 43.27 -52.23 -23.26
CA ALA A 7 43.21 -51.23 -22.18
C ALA A 7 42.41 -49.96 -22.56
N GLN A 8 42.34 -49.61 -23.86
CA GLN A 8 41.53 -48.49 -24.35
C GLN A 8 40.04 -48.85 -24.48
N GLU A 9 39.69 -50.12 -24.72
CA GLU A 9 38.29 -50.56 -24.76
C GLU A 9 37.66 -50.68 -23.36
N GLU A 10 38.44 -51.02 -22.33
CA GLU A 10 37.94 -51.13 -20.96
C GLU A 10 37.74 -49.74 -20.30
N GLN A 11 38.58 -48.76 -20.62
CA GLN A 11 38.38 -47.36 -20.22
C GLN A 11 37.18 -46.69 -20.90
N ARG A 12 36.88 -47.06 -22.16
CA ARG A 12 35.65 -46.60 -22.85
C ARG A 12 34.36 -47.19 -22.27
N ARG A 13 34.41 -48.40 -21.69
CA ARG A 13 33.25 -49.01 -21.02
C ARG A 13 32.95 -48.44 -19.63
N GLN A 14 33.92 -47.79 -18.96
CA GLN A 14 33.71 -47.19 -17.64
C GLN A 14 33.30 -45.71 -17.66
N GLN A 15 33.46 -45.00 -18.79
CA GLN A 15 33.00 -43.61 -18.95
C GLN A 15 31.53 -43.46 -19.40
N GLY A 16 30.81 -44.57 -19.60
CA GLY A 16 29.39 -44.59 -19.94
C GLY A 16 28.47 -44.80 -18.73
N ARG A 17 28.70 -44.09 -17.61
CA ARG A 17 27.68 -43.92 -16.56
C ARG A 17 27.09 -42.51 -16.64
N GLY A 18 26.68 -42.11 -17.84
CA GLY A 18 25.59 -41.16 -17.98
C GLY A 18 24.30 -41.92 -17.68
N CYS A 19 23.44 -41.38 -16.84
CA CYS A 19 22.11 -41.93 -16.60
C CYS A 19 21.36 -41.93 -17.94
N GLU A 20 21.35 -43.05 -18.66
CA GLU A 20 20.53 -43.22 -19.86
C GLU A 20 19.07 -43.31 -19.38
N PHE A 21 18.39 -42.16 -19.43
CA PHE A 21 16.94 -42.12 -19.28
C PHE A 21 16.32 -43.03 -20.35
N SER A 22 15.31 -43.85 -19.98
CA SER A 22 14.61 -44.64 -20.98
C SER A 22 14.00 -43.72 -22.05
N ALA A 23 13.82 -44.20 -23.28
CA ALA A 23 13.21 -43.41 -24.35
C ALA A 23 11.82 -42.87 -23.94
N GLU A 24 11.11 -43.61 -23.09
CA GLU A 24 9.84 -43.19 -22.48
C GLU A 24 10.04 -42.02 -21.49
N MET A 25 11.05 -42.07 -20.63
CA MET A 25 11.37 -41.00 -19.69
C MET A 25 11.90 -39.73 -20.39
N ALA A 26 12.65 -39.87 -21.48
CA ALA A 26 13.08 -38.73 -22.29
C ALA A 26 11.90 -38.04 -23.00
N ALA A 27 10.93 -38.83 -23.50
CA ALA A 27 9.69 -38.31 -24.08
C ALA A 27 8.79 -37.65 -23.03
N GLU A 28 8.70 -38.23 -21.83
CA GLU A 28 8.00 -37.65 -20.68
C GLU A 28 8.65 -36.31 -20.24
N LEU A 29 9.97 -36.25 -20.10
CA LEU A 29 10.70 -35.03 -19.78
C LEU A 29 10.53 -33.96 -20.86
N ALA A 30 10.54 -34.33 -22.14
CA ALA A 30 10.28 -33.40 -23.24
C ALA A 30 8.83 -32.88 -23.21
N ALA A 31 7.85 -33.72 -22.88
CA ALA A 31 6.47 -33.31 -22.67
C ALA A 31 6.33 -32.38 -21.45
N HIS A 32 7.03 -32.67 -20.35
CA HIS A 32 7.08 -31.81 -19.17
C HIS A 32 7.74 -30.45 -19.48
N LEU A 33 8.84 -30.43 -20.22
CA LEU A 33 9.48 -29.19 -20.68
C LEU A 33 8.56 -28.39 -21.61
N ALA A 34 7.83 -29.06 -22.51
CA ALA A 34 6.84 -28.40 -23.36
C ALA A 34 5.67 -27.79 -22.55
N LEU A 35 5.31 -28.35 -21.40
CA LEU A 35 4.32 -27.74 -20.48
C LEU A 35 4.87 -26.50 -19.74
N VAL A 36 6.18 -26.43 -19.49
CA VAL A 36 6.83 -25.32 -18.77
C VAL A 36 7.17 -24.17 -19.72
N ASP A 37 7.82 -24.49 -20.84
CA ASP A 37 8.39 -23.52 -21.80
C ASP A 37 7.45 -23.23 -22.98
N GLY A 38 6.43 -24.06 -23.20
CA GLY A 38 5.55 -24.00 -24.36
C GLY A 38 6.21 -24.59 -25.63
N HIS A 39 5.43 -24.81 -26.68
CA HIS A 39 6.01 -25.11 -28.00
C HIS A 39 6.79 -23.88 -28.52
N PRO A 40 7.92 -24.02 -29.22
CA PRO A 40 8.77 -22.89 -29.62
C PRO A 40 8.03 -21.78 -30.39
N ALA A 41 7.04 -22.15 -31.21
CA ALA A 41 6.19 -21.20 -31.95
C ALA A 41 5.17 -20.46 -31.06
N ASP A 42 4.73 -21.07 -29.96
CA ASP A 42 3.83 -20.47 -28.97
C ASP A 42 4.58 -19.80 -27.80
N ALA A 43 5.86 -20.16 -27.60
CA ALA A 43 6.71 -19.69 -26.52
C ALA A 43 6.97 -18.18 -26.63
N GLU A 44 7.18 -17.64 -27.83
CA GLU A 44 7.36 -16.20 -28.04
C GLU A 44 6.09 -15.41 -27.70
N LYS A 45 4.92 -15.92 -28.13
CA LYS A 45 3.61 -15.31 -27.83
C LYS A 45 3.30 -15.38 -26.33
N ALA A 46 3.57 -16.52 -25.68
CA ALA A 46 3.40 -16.71 -24.24
C ALA A 46 4.37 -15.84 -23.44
N ALA A 47 5.64 -15.73 -23.85
CA ALA A 47 6.63 -14.87 -23.23
C ALA A 47 6.24 -13.39 -23.35
N ARG A 48 5.75 -12.96 -24.52
CA ARG A 48 5.23 -11.61 -24.72
C ARG A 48 4.01 -11.33 -23.84
N LYS A 49 3.08 -12.29 -23.71
CA LYS A 49 1.93 -12.15 -22.82
C LYS A 49 2.37 -12.01 -21.35
N ARG A 50 3.26 -12.88 -20.88
CA ARG A 50 3.85 -12.81 -19.52
C ARG A 50 4.55 -11.46 -19.29
N LEU A 51 5.26 -10.94 -20.29
CA LEU A 51 5.93 -9.64 -20.23
C LEU A 51 4.92 -8.49 -20.06
N VAL A 52 3.85 -8.49 -20.85
CA VAL A 52 2.78 -7.48 -20.75
C VAL A 52 2.11 -7.54 -19.38
N GLU A 53 1.78 -8.74 -18.88
CA GLU A 53 1.21 -8.92 -17.53
C GLU A 53 2.15 -8.41 -16.43
N GLN A 54 3.46 -8.63 -16.57
CA GLN A 54 4.46 -8.09 -15.64
C GLN A 54 4.51 -6.56 -15.67
N LEU A 55 4.45 -5.94 -16.85
CA LEU A 55 4.43 -4.48 -16.97
C LEU A 55 3.13 -3.87 -16.43
N GLN A 56 1.99 -4.49 -16.73
CA GLN A 56 0.68 -4.08 -16.25
C GLN A 56 0.56 -4.15 -14.72
N THR A 57 1.33 -5.03 -14.07
CA THR A 57 1.34 -5.21 -12.60
C THR A 57 2.53 -4.57 -11.90
N ALA A 58 3.51 -4.03 -12.64
CA ALA A 58 4.67 -3.38 -12.07
C ALA A 58 4.25 -2.11 -11.29
N PRO A 59 4.61 -1.97 -10.01
CA PRO A 59 4.17 -0.83 -9.19
C PRO A 59 4.83 0.48 -9.63
N LEU A 60 6.08 0.40 -10.10
CA LEU A 60 6.86 1.52 -10.60
C LEU A 60 7.37 1.22 -12.01
N HIS A 61 7.32 2.22 -12.88
CA HIS A 61 7.94 2.16 -14.21
C HIS A 61 8.53 3.50 -14.63
N SER A 62 9.53 3.47 -15.53
CA SER A 62 10.11 4.69 -16.09
C SER A 62 9.40 5.16 -17.36
N SER A 63 9.58 6.42 -17.73
CA SER A 63 9.24 6.95 -19.06
C SER A 63 9.90 6.16 -20.18
N LYS A 64 11.18 5.77 -20.04
CA LYS A 64 11.90 4.97 -21.04
C LYS A 64 11.18 3.66 -21.34
N VAL A 65 10.77 2.95 -20.30
CA VAL A 65 9.97 1.71 -20.41
C VAL A 65 8.63 2.01 -21.08
N ARG A 66 7.89 3.00 -20.61
CA ARG A 66 6.60 3.38 -21.18
C ARG A 66 6.70 3.70 -22.67
N VAL A 67 7.60 4.59 -23.07
CA VAL A 67 7.79 5.02 -24.47
C VAL A 67 8.16 3.83 -25.37
N THR A 68 8.98 2.90 -24.88
CA THR A 68 9.41 1.74 -25.67
C THR A 68 8.27 0.76 -25.93
N PHE A 69 7.43 0.52 -24.93
CA PHE A 69 6.29 -0.40 -25.04
C PHE A 69 5.05 0.25 -25.66
N ASP A 70 4.86 1.57 -25.53
CA ASP A 70 3.80 2.31 -26.26
C ASP A 70 4.09 2.37 -27.77
N LYS A 71 5.36 2.55 -28.20
CA LYS A 71 5.75 2.67 -29.62
C LYS A 71 5.78 1.32 -30.38
N LYS A 72 6.06 0.21 -29.70
CA LYS A 72 6.22 -1.12 -30.35
C LYS A 72 4.93 -1.96 -30.40
N VAL A 73 3.84 -1.48 -29.81
CA VAL A 73 2.50 -2.04 -30.00
C VAL A 73 1.92 -1.46 -31.30
N GLN A 74 2.25 -2.08 -32.43
CA GLN A 74 1.74 -1.71 -33.76
C GLN A 74 0.24 -2.03 -33.96
N PRO A 75 -0.44 -1.38 -34.93
CA PRO A 75 -1.90 -1.11 -34.93
C PRO A 75 -2.80 -2.25 -35.43
N GLN A 76 -2.31 -3.48 -35.59
CA GLN A 76 -3.02 -4.53 -36.35
C GLN A 76 -3.78 -5.56 -35.51
N ALA A 77 -3.81 -5.42 -34.19
CA ALA A 77 -4.74 -6.15 -33.35
C ALA A 77 -5.27 -5.19 -32.29
N GLN A 78 -6.55 -5.27 -31.95
CA GLN A 78 -7.14 -4.60 -30.79
C GLN A 78 -6.26 -4.92 -29.56
N THR A 79 -5.30 -4.06 -29.22
CA THR A 79 -4.29 -4.36 -28.20
C THR A 79 -4.52 -3.46 -27.01
N GLU A 80 -4.69 -4.10 -25.86
CA GLU A 80 -4.84 -3.47 -24.55
C GLU A 80 -3.67 -2.54 -24.28
N GLU A 81 -3.96 -1.31 -23.85
CA GLU A 81 -2.97 -0.33 -23.42
C GLU A 81 -2.17 -0.90 -22.22
N VAL A 82 -0.83 -0.92 -22.31
CA VAL A 82 0.03 -1.54 -21.27
C VAL A 82 -0.04 -0.76 -19.95
N PHE A 83 -0.13 0.57 -20.04
CA PHE A 83 -0.23 1.47 -18.89
C PHE A 83 -1.47 2.36 -19.02
N PRO A 84 -2.68 1.83 -18.77
CA PRO A 84 -3.92 2.60 -18.94
C PRO A 84 -4.03 3.74 -17.92
N GLN A 85 -3.38 3.59 -16.75
CA GLN A 85 -3.35 4.60 -15.69
C GLN A 85 -2.00 4.65 -15.00
N TYR A 86 -1.45 5.86 -14.86
CA TYR A 86 -0.17 6.11 -14.22
C TYR A 86 -0.09 7.57 -13.75
N GLY A 87 0.78 7.81 -12.77
CA GLY A 87 1.09 9.17 -12.31
C GLY A 87 2.56 9.32 -11.96
N LEU A 88 3.15 10.45 -12.35
CA LEU A 88 4.53 10.78 -12.06
C LEU A 88 4.71 10.85 -10.54
N ILE A 89 5.73 10.19 -9.99
CA ILE A 89 6.08 10.31 -8.56
C ILE A 89 7.38 11.09 -8.37
N GLY A 90 8.29 11.02 -9.33
CA GLY A 90 9.56 11.72 -9.23
C GLY A 90 10.50 11.43 -10.39
N LYS A 91 11.75 11.86 -10.21
CA LYS A 91 12.85 11.62 -11.14
C LYS A 91 13.92 10.78 -10.45
N ARG A 92 14.35 9.71 -11.11
CA ARG A 92 15.53 8.92 -10.73
C ARG A 92 16.78 9.79 -10.90
N VAL A 93 17.56 9.88 -9.83
CA VAL A 93 18.84 10.62 -9.77
C VAL A 93 20.02 9.65 -9.91
N ALA A 94 19.92 8.47 -9.31
CA ALA A 94 20.94 7.43 -9.37
C ALA A 94 20.32 6.04 -9.13
N THR A 95 20.99 4.99 -9.60
CA THR A 95 20.68 3.58 -9.31
C THR A 95 21.85 2.96 -8.55
N TYR A 96 21.56 2.13 -7.55
CA TYR A 96 22.57 1.46 -6.71
C TYR A 96 22.28 -0.05 -6.59
N GLY A 97 23.32 -0.89 -6.58
CA GLY A 97 23.23 -2.34 -6.32
C GLY A 97 24.33 -3.18 -7.02
N TYR A 98 24.25 -4.51 -6.94
CA TYR A 98 25.23 -5.40 -7.61
C TYR A 98 25.18 -5.21 -9.14
N GLN A 99 26.36 -5.17 -9.79
CA GLN A 99 26.52 -4.78 -11.21
C GLN A 99 26.02 -3.35 -11.54
N SER A 100 26.32 -2.38 -10.66
CA SER A 100 26.10 -0.96 -10.97
C SER A 100 27.04 -0.49 -12.11
N GLY A 101 26.67 -0.75 -13.37
CA GLY A 101 26.80 0.30 -14.37
C GLY A 101 25.86 1.44 -13.95
N ASP A 102 26.18 2.68 -14.29
CA ASP A 102 25.30 3.82 -14.03
C ASP A 102 23.98 3.60 -14.79
N GLY A 103 23.04 2.88 -14.17
CA GLY A 103 21.82 2.38 -14.80
C GLY A 103 20.80 3.49 -15.02
N GLY A 104 21.23 4.75 -15.06
CA GLY A 104 20.46 5.88 -15.53
C GLY A 104 20.68 6.05 -17.03
N SER A 105 19.63 6.43 -17.77
CA SER A 105 19.85 7.03 -19.08
C SER A 105 20.54 8.37 -18.89
N GLU A 106 21.46 8.77 -19.77
CA GLU A 106 22.02 10.13 -19.77
C GLU A 106 20.92 11.18 -19.98
N GLU A 107 19.82 10.79 -20.64
CA GLU A 107 18.68 11.65 -20.87
C GLU A 107 17.82 11.82 -19.60
N ALA A 108 17.67 13.07 -19.17
CA ALA A 108 16.87 13.40 -17.99
C ALA A 108 15.39 12.94 -18.10
N GLN A 109 14.85 12.87 -19.32
CA GLN A 109 13.46 12.49 -19.57
C GLN A 109 13.22 11.00 -19.33
N ASP A 110 14.17 10.13 -19.66
CA ASP A 110 14.10 8.68 -19.47
C ASP A 110 14.08 8.25 -18.00
N ASN A 111 14.53 9.16 -17.12
CA ASN A 111 14.62 8.93 -15.69
C ASN A 111 13.36 9.36 -14.92
N LEU A 112 12.28 9.77 -15.60
CA LEU A 112 11.00 10.04 -14.96
C LEU A 112 10.38 8.72 -14.48
N VAL A 113 10.01 8.66 -13.20
CA VAL A 113 9.45 7.47 -12.55
C VAL A 113 7.97 7.70 -12.26
N TYR A 114 7.16 6.73 -12.65
CA TYR A 114 5.71 6.74 -12.51
C TYR A 114 5.25 5.61 -11.59
N THR A 115 4.23 5.90 -10.77
CA THR A 115 3.44 4.91 -10.05
C THR A 115 2.33 4.38 -10.94
N ASN A 116 2.16 3.06 -10.97
CA ASN A 116 1.07 2.41 -11.67
C ASN A 116 -0.21 2.48 -10.85
N THR A 117 -1.16 3.33 -11.23
CA THR A 117 -2.43 3.43 -10.49
C THR A 117 -3.47 2.43 -10.97
N ASN A 118 -3.18 1.65 -12.02
CA ASN A 118 -4.10 0.65 -12.56
C ASN A 118 -4.07 -0.69 -11.80
N ALA A 119 -2.90 -1.17 -11.39
CA ALA A 119 -2.76 -2.40 -10.62
C ALA A 119 -2.75 -2.14 -9.10
N PRO A 120 -3.25 -3.07 -8.28
CA PRO A 120 -3.10 -3.03 -6.83
C PRO A 120 -1.65 -3.30 -6.39
N TRP A 121 -1.10 -2.41 -5.56
CA TRP A 121 0.20 -2.55 -4.90
C TRP A 121 0.17 -1.82 -3.55
N SER A 122 1.15 -2.11 -2.71
CA SER A 122 1.32 -1.48 -1.41
C SER A 122 2.65 -0.74 -1.29
N SER A 123 2.65 0.33 -0.49
CA SER A 123 3.82 1.16 -0.25
C SER A 123 4.06 1.43 1.22
N PHE A 124 5.32 1.39 1.61
CA PHE A 124 5.80 1.79 2.93
C PHE A 124 6.70 3.02 2.80
N ILE A 125 6.34 4.12 3.46
CA ILE A 125 7.06 5.40 3.43
C ILE A 125 7.58 5.68 4.84
N CYS A 126 8.90 5.82 5.01
CA CYS A 126 9.52 6.11 6.30
C CYS A 126 10.56 7.23 6.24
N GLY A 127 10.90 7.82 7.39
CA GLY A 127 11.79 8.99 7.49
C GLY A 127 11.46 9.93 8.65
N SER A 128 12.38 10.81 9.02
CA SER A 128 12.17 11.77 10.12
C SER A 128 11.08 12.81 9.80
N GLN A 129 10.55 13.49 10.81
CA GLN A 129 9.63 14.62 10.62
C GLN A 129 10.26 15.67 9.67
N GLY A 130 9.46 16.20 8.75
CA GLY A 130 9.92 17.21 7.77
C GLY A 130 10.83 16.68 6.64
N SER A 131 11.09 15.37 6.55
CA SER A 131 11.94 14.79 5.49
C SER A 131 11.25 14.66 4.12
N GLY A 132 9.92 14.87 4.05
CA GLY A 132 9.12 14.77 2.81
C GLY A 132 8.16 13.58 2.74
N LYS A 133 7.99 12.79 3.81
CA LYS A 133 7.07 11.63 3.82
C LYS A 133 5.63 11.95 3.43
N SER A 134 4.98 12.86 4.15
CA SER A 134 3.58 13.23 3.93
C SER A 134 3.38 13.96 2.60
N HIS A 135 4.44 14.60 2.10
CA HIS A 135 4.52 15.12 0.73
C HIS A 135 4.49 14.00 -0.32
N THR A 136 5.29 12.94 -0.14
CA THR A 136 5.29 11.75 -1.01
C THR A 136 3.94 11.03 -0.97
N LEU A 137 3.37 10.86 0.23
CA LEU A 137 2.02 10.32 0.43
C LEU A 137 0.98 11.13 -0.37
N SER A 138 1.02 12.45 -0.26
CA SER A 138 0.12 13.36 -0.98
C SER A 138 0.31 13.25 -2.50
N CYS A 139 1.55 13.16 -3.00
CA CYS A 139 1.80 12.96 -4.44
C CYS A 139 1.23 11.64 -4.95
N MET A 140 1.31 10.56 -4.16
CA MET A 140 0.70 9.27 -4.52
C MET A 140 -0.83 9.35 -4.52
N LEU A 141 -1.43 10.04 -3.54
CA LEU A 141 -2.87 10.27 -3.51
C LEU A 141 -3.35 11.15 -4.67
N GLU A 142 -2.61 12.20 -5.03
CA GLU A 142 -2.88 13.00 -6.23
C GLU A 142 -2.91 12.13 -7.48
N ASN A 143 -1.94 11.23 -7.65
CA ASN A 143 -1.87 10.33 -8.80
C ASN A 143 -3.09 9.38 -8.88
N ALA A 144 -3.70 9.05 -7.74
CA ALA A 144 -4.81 8.11 -7.64
C ALA A 144 -6.20 8.77 -7.68
N LEU A 145 -6.31 10.05 -7.34
CA LEU A 145 -7.58 10.74 -7.10
C LEU A 145 -7.84 11.92 -8.03
N LEU A 146 -6.80 12.62 -8.50
CA LEU A 146 -6.95 13.83 -9.29
C LEU A 146 -7.12 13.49 -10.77
N ALA A 147 -8.30 13.76 -11.33
CA ALA A 147 -8.56 13.67 -12.77
C ALA A 147 -9.35 14.89 -13.27
N PRO A 148 -8.93 15.52 -14.39
CA PRO A 148 -7.67 15.31 -15.12
C PRO A 148 -6.45 15.78 -14.32
N SER A 149 -5.27 15.20 -14.57
CA SER A 149 -4.02 15.55 -13.87
C SER A 149 -2.89 15.82 -14.85
N GLN A 150 -2.04 16.79 -14.54
CA GLN A 150 -0.81 17.06 -15.29
C GLN A 150 0.29 16.02 -14.99
N ALA A 151 0.17 15.27 -13.90
CA ALA A 151 1.17 14.28 -13.49
C ALA A 151 1.03 12.94 -14.25
N GLY A 152 -0.06 12.69 -14.97
CA GLY A 152 -0.24 11.46 -15.72
C GLY A 152 -1.66 11.21 -16.19
N LYS A 153 -1.93 9.98 -16.63
CA LYS A 153 -3.23 9.54 -17.13
C LYS A 153 -3.96 8.78 -16.02
N LEU A 154 -5.16 9.24 -15.66
CA LEU A 154 -6.04 8.59 -14.70
C LEU A 154 -7.43 8.44 -15.32
N ALA A 155 -7.67 7.28 -15.94
CA ALA A 155 -8.93 7.00 -16.63
C ALA A 155 -10.08 6.69 -15.66
N GLU A 156 -9.78 5.98 -14.58
CA GLU A 156 -10.70 5.52 -13.55
C GLU A 156 -10.18 5.92 -12.17
N PRO A 157 -10.51 7.14 -11.69
CA PRO A 157 -10.08 7.62 -10.39
C PRO A 157 -10.51 6.68 -9.26
N LEU A 158 -9.61 6.46 -8.31
CA LEU A 158 -9.88 5.63 -7.14
C LEU A 158 -10.71 6.41 -6.12
N ALA A 159 -11.33 5.69 -5.19
CA ALA A 159 -11.85 6.30 -3.97
C ALA A 159 -10.76 6.23 -2.88
N GLY A 160 -10.44 7.36 -2.27
CA GLY A 160 -9.39 7.48 -1.27
C GLY A 160 -9.91 7.43 0.16
N PHE A 161 -9.14 6.75 1.02
CA PHE A 161 -9.43 6.64 2.44
C PHE A 161 -8.16 6.86 3.26
N VAL A 162 -8.11 7.91 4.07
CA VAL A 162 -6.95 8.23 4.92
C VAL A 162 -7.32 8.06 6.38
N LEU A 163 -6.50 7.31 7.11
CA LEU A 163 -6.56 7.23 8.56
C LEU A 163 -5.52 8.17 9.18
N HIS A 164 -5.96 9.03 10.08
CA HIS A 164 -5.10 9.99 10.76
C HIS A 164 -5.44 10.06 12.25
N TYR A 165 -4.39 10.00 13.08
CA TYR A 165 -4.49 10.19 14.52
C TYR A 165 -3.26 10.93 15.01
N ASP A 166 -3.48 12.02 15.72
CA ASP A 166 -2.45 12.75 16.43
C ASP A 166 -2.74 12.80 17.93
N GLY A 167 -1.69 12.62 18.73
CA GLY A 167 -1.75 12.77 20.18
C GLY A 167 -2.07 14.21 20.52
N PHE A 168 -3.23 14.45 21.12
CA PHE A 168 -3.66 15.79 21.45
C PHE A 168 -2.76 16.41 22.52
N SER A 169 -1.99 17.44 22.15
CA SER A 169 -1.17 18.22 23.09
C SER A 169 -1.86 19.50 23.56
N ASN A 170 -2.60 20.20 22.69
CA ASN A 170 -3.40 21.38 23.02
C ASN A 170 -4.43 21.73 21.91
N VAL A 171 -5.51 22.43 22.26
CA VAL A 171 -6.58 22.86 21.32
C VAL A 171 -6.02 23.75 20.19
N SER A 172 -5.00 24.54 20.51
CA SER A 172 -4.34 25.49 19.60
C SER A 172 -3.25 24.88 18.72
N THR A 173 -2.78 23.66 19.02
CA THR A 173 -1.69 22.98 18.29
C THR A 173 -2.17 21.80 17.46
N SER A 174 -3.48 21.52 17.43
CA SER A 174 -4.06 20.47 16.60
C SER A 174 -3.68 20.68 15.14
N GLN A 175 -2.88 19.77 14.59
CA GLN A 175 -2.46 19.82 13.21
C GLN A 175 -3.47 19.06 12.35
N PRO A 176 -4.05 19.69 11.31
CA PRO A 176 -4.85 18.97 10.34
C PRO A 176 -3.98 17.97 9.58
N CYS A 177 -4.59 16.86 9.17
CA CYS A 177 -3.99 15.92 8.21
C CYS A 177 -3.62 16.66 6.91
N GLU A 178 -2.36 16.53 6.47
CA GLU A 178 -1.86 17.23 5.28
C GLU A 178 -2.56 16.78 3.98
N ALA A 179 -3.11 15.57 3.96
CA ALA A 179 -3.90 15.07 2.84
C ALA A 179 -5.18 15.90 2.62
N ALA A 180 -5.64 16.66 3.62
CA ALA A 180 -6.80 17.53 3.45
C ALA A 180 -6.56 18.66 2.45
N TYR A 181 -5.30 19.08 2.23
CA TYR A 181 -4.97 20.09 1.22
C TYR A 181 -5.18 19.62 -0.22
N LEU A 182 -5.42 18.32 -0.44
CA LEU A 182 -5.78 17.78 -1.75
C LEU A 182 -7.05 18.45 -2.33
N CYS A 183 -7.91 19.01 -1.48
CA CYS A 183 -9.06 19.81 -1.92
C CYS A 183 -8.66 21.00 -2.82
N SER A 184 -7.46 21.56 -2.67
CA SER A 184 -7.02 22.74 -3.43
C SER A 184 -7.02 22.55 -4.96
N ALA A 185 -6.93 21.32 -5.46
CA ALA A 185 -7.01 21.00 -6.90
C ALA A 185 -8.40 20.50 -7.34
N GLY A 186 -9.43 20.69 -6.52
CA GLY A 186 -10.81 20.30 -6.85
C GLY A 186 -11.21 18.89 -6.40
N ILE A 187 -10.35 18.17 -5.67
CA ILE A 187 -10.69 16.84 -5.11
C ILE A 187 -11.73 17.03 -4.00
N PRO A 188 -12.90 16.38 -4.05
CA PRO A 188 -13.84 16.40 -2.93
C PRO A 188 -13.23 15.72 -1.71
N VAL A 189 -12.95 16.48 -0.66
CA VAL A 189 -12.41 15.97 0.60
C VAL A 189 -13.49 16.01 1.69
N ARG A 190 -13.77 14.86 2.30
CA ARG A 190 -14.61 14.73 3.49
C ARG A 190 -13.73 14.34 4.68
N VAL A 191 -13.89 15.03 5.81
CA VAL A 191 -13.20 14.69 7.06
C VAL A 191 -14.24 14.23 8.08
N LEU A 192 -14.16 12.96 8.46
CA LEU A 192 -14.95 12.35 9.52
C LEU A 192 -14.20 12.49 10.83
N VAL A 193 -14.83 13.14 11.80
CA VAL A 193 -14.20 13.46 13.09
C VAL A 193 -15.05 12.98 14.26
N SER A 194 -14.42 12.78 15.41
CA SER A 194 -15.16 12.46 16.64
C SER A 194 -16.31 13.46 16.90
N PRO A 195 -17.53 12.97 17.22
CA PRO A 195 -18.63 13.84 17.65
C PRO A 195 -18.25 14.80 18.79
N SER A 196 -17.43 14.33 19.73
CA SER A 196 -16.96 15.12 20.88
C SER A 196 -15.93 16.21 20.53
N HIS A 197 -15.34 16.20 19.33
CA HIS A 197 -14.33 17.17 18.90
C HIS A 197 -14.68 17.89 17.59
N TYR A 198 -15.93 17.77 17.14
CA TYR A 198 -16.39 18.28 15.86
C TYR A 198 -16.20 19.78 15.67
N GLU A 199 -16.65 20.60 16.63
CA GLU A 199 -16.59 22.06 16.50
C GLU A 199 -15.16 22.59 16.39
N ASN A 200 -14.22 21.95 17.08
CA ASN A 200 -12.81 22.30 16.98
C ASN A 200 -12.26 21.92 15.60
N MET A 201 -12.50 20.68 15.16
CA MET A 201 -12.01 20.21 13.87
C MET A 201 -12.63 20.96 12.69
N LYS A 202 -13.92 21.32 12.79
CA LYS A 202 -14.59 22.19 11.82
C LYS A 202 -13.89 23.54 11.69
N ARG A 203 -13.38 24.10 12.79
CA ARG A 203 -12.59 25.34 12.77
C ARG A 203 -11.19 25.13 12.18
N VAL A 204 -10.52 24.01 12.50
CA VAL A 204 -9.17 23.68 12.02
C VAL A 204 -9.18 23.44 10.51
N TYR A 205 -9.99 22.50 10.04
CA TYR A 205 -10.14 22.19 8.60
C TYR A 205 -10.91 23.28 7.85
N GLY A 206 -11.76 24.02 8.54
CA GLY A 206 -12.42 25.19 7.97
C GLY A 206 -11.43 26.31 7.66
N ASN A 207 -10.33 26.45 8.41
CA ASN A 207 -9.35 27.53 8.27
C ASN A 207 -7.95 27.02 7.90
N LEU A 208 -7.88 26.11 6.92
CA LEU A 208 -6.60 25.64 6.37
C LEU A 208 -5.81 26.83 5.79
N ARG A 209 -4.63 27.08 6.36
CA ARG A 209 -3.71 28.15 5.92
C ARG A 209 -2.95 27.71 4.67
N GLY A 210 -2.66 28.63 3.76
CA GLY A 210 -1.93 28.32 2.54
C GLY A 210 -2.78 27.70 1.42
N LEU A 211 -4.12 27.63 1.59
CA LEU A 211 -5.02 27.35 0.47
C LEU A 211 -5.09 28.56 -0.48
N PRO A 212 -5.10 28.34 -1.81
CA PRO A 212 -5.36 29.40 -2.79
C PRO A 212 -6.73 30.07 -2.56
N GLU A 213 -6.82 31.35 -2.92
CA GLU A 213 -8.08 32.09 -2.85
C GLU A 213 -9.13 31.46 -3.77
N GLY A 214 -10.32 31.16 -3.25
CA GLY A 214 -11.40 30.50 -3.98
C GLY A 214 -11.27 28.98 -4.11
N ALA A 215 -10.21 28.35 -3.59
CA ALA A 215 -10.09 26.89 -3.56
C ALA A 215 -11.20 26.26 -2.69
N PRO A 216 -11.74 25.09 -3.08
CA PRO A 216 -12.75 24.42 -2.28
C PRO A 216 -12.15 23.94 -0.96
N ARG A 217 -12.99 23.84 0.07
CA ARG A 217 -12.59 23.44 1.41
C ARG A 217 -13.09 22.04 1.74
N PRO A 218 -12.39 21.31 2.63
CA PRO A 218 -12.87 20.01 3.09
C PRO A 218 -14.21 20.14 3.84
N ILE A 219 -15.07 19.15 3.66
CA ILE A 219 -16.35 19.05 4.36
C ILE A 219 -16.12 18.24 5.64
N VAL A 220 -16.30 18.87 6.80
CA VAL A 220 -16.20 18.18 8.10
C VAL A 220 -17.56 17.60 8.50
N SER A 221 -17.60 16.31 8.82
CA SER A 221 -18.80 15.58 9.24
C SER A 221 -18.53 14.77 10.51
N TRP A 222 -19.56 14.51 11.30
CA TRP A 222 -19.45 13.62 12.46
C TRP A 222 -19.17 12.19 11.99
N LEU A 223 -18.19 11.52 12.60
CA LEU A 223 -18.07 10.08 12.45
C LEU A 223 -19.23 9.44 13.20
N LYS A 224 -20.19 8.90 12.44
CA LYS A 224 -21.30 8.13 12.98
C LYS A 224 -21.55 6.87 12.15
N PHE A 225 -21.97 5.82 12.81
CA PHE A 225 -22.37 4.56 12.21
C PHE A 225 -23.90 4.45 12.25
N SER A 226 -24.49 3.96 11.17
CA SER A 226 -25.88 3.51 11.15
C SER A 226 -25.98 2.08 11.67
N GLU A 227 -27.15 1.68 12.16
CA GLU A 227 -27.39 0.32 12.66
C GLU A 227 -27.07 -0.78 11.63
N LYS A 228 -27.25 -0.52 10.32
CA LYS A 228 -26.85 -1.46 9.25
C LYS A 228 -25.35 -1.76 9.20
N HIS A 229 -24.50 -0.88 9.74
CA HIS A 229 -23.07 -1.11 9.82
C HIS A 229 -22.73 -1.95 11.07
N LEU A 230 -23.59 -1.99 12.09
CA LEU A 230 -23.37 -2.81 13.27
C LEU A 230 -23.42 -4.29 12.92
N ASN A 231 -22.28 -4.96 13.05
CA ASN A 231 -22.17 -6.40 13.03
C ASN A 231 -21.50 -6.92 14.31
N VAL A 232 -21.56 -8.23 14.50
CA VAL A 232 -21.05 -8.90 15.71
C VAL A 232 -19.56 -8.58 15.93
N THR A 233 -18.79 -8.48 14.85
CA THR A 233 -17.37 -8.13 14.93
C THR A 233 -17.17 -6.70 15.39
N MET A 234 -17.91 -5.72 14.87
CA MET A 234 -17.84 -4.33 15.29
C MET A 234 -18.25 -4.15 16.76
N MET A 235 -19.36 -4.78 17.17
CA MET A 235 -19.80 -4.76 18.56
C MET A 235 -18.75 -5.35 19.48
N LYS A 236 -18.16 -6.49 19.12
CA LYS A 236 -17.07 -7.09 19.89
C LYS A 236 -15.85 -6.18 19.96
N THR A 237 -15.44 -5.58 18.84
CA THR A 237 -14.27 -4.69 18.80
C THR A 237 -14.46 -3.45 19.68
N LEU A 238 -15.63 -2.81 19.66
CA LEU A 238 -15.91 -1.63 20.50
C LEU A 238 -16.08 -1.98 21.98
N MET A 239 -16.70 -3.12 22.28
CA MET A 239 -16.91 -3.58 23.66
C MET A 239 -15.64 -4.20 24.26
N ALA A 240 -14.75 -4.77 23.44
CA ALA A 240 -13.51 -5.37 23.91
C ALA A 240 -12.40 -4.35 24.08
N ALA A 241 -12.40 -3.25 23.32
CA ALA A 241 -11.46 -2.15 23.51
C ALA A 241 -11.47 -1.76 24.99
N GLY A 242 -10.32 -1.60 25.62
CA GLY A 242 -10.21 -1.56 27.09
C GLY A 242 -8.79 -1.84 27.53
N GLY A 243 -8.27 -1.01 28.45
CA GLY A 243 -6.91 -1.16 28.94
C GLY A 243 -6.68 -2.51 29.65
N GLU A 244 -5.44 -2.98 29.53
CA GLU A 244 -4.87 -4.26 30.00
C GLU A 244 -5.14 -5.49 29.13
N SER A 245 -4.10 -6.33 29.06
CA SER A 245 -3.96 -7.52 28.22
C SER A 245 -4.99 -8.64 28.48
N GLN A 246 -5.99 -8.41 29.33
CA GLN A 246 -7.05 -9.38 29.65
C GLN A 246 -8.40 -8.92 29.10
N GLN A 247 -9.09 -9.85 28.43
CA GLN A 247 -10.43 -9.63 27.93
C GLN A 247 -11.38 -9.28 29.10
N PRO A 248 -12.17 -8.19 29.00
CA PRO A 248 -13.10 -7.81 30.06
C PRO A 248 -14.06 -8.97 30.39
N LEU A 249 -14.31 -9.20 31.68
CA LEU A 249 -15.13 -10.34 32.14
C LEU A 249 -16.56 -10.33 31.59
N TYR A 250 -17.09 -9.16 31.23
CA TYR A 250 -18.42 -9.04 30.61
C TYR A 250 -18.45 -9.48 29.14
N MET A 251 -17.30 -9.70 28.49
CA MET A 251 -17.27 -10.02 27.05
C MET A 251 -17.81 -11.41 26.71
N GLU A 252 -17.75 -12.37 27.65
CA GLU A 252 -18.39 -13.67 27.47
C GLU A 252 -19.91 -13.49 27.39
N LEU A 253 -20.47 -12.65 28.27
CA LEU A 253 -21.88 -12.29 28.27
C LEU A 253 -22.27 -11.59 26.96
N VAL A 254 -21.54 -10.54 26.58
CA VAL A 254 -21.77 -9.81 25.32
C VAL A 254 -21.74 -10.77 24.13
N THR A 255 -20.76 -11.68 24.08
CA THR A 255 -20.63 -12.65 23.00
C THR A 255 -21.80 -13.64 22.97
N ARG A 256 -22.28 -14.08 24.13
CA ARG A 256 -23.45 -14.96 24.25
C ARG A 256 -24.70 -14.26 23.72
N ILE A 257 -24.99 -13.04 24.18
CA ILE A 257 -26.14 -12.25 23.73
C ILE A 257 -26.10 -12.03 22.21
N LEU A 258 -24.93 -11.63 21.68
CA LEU A 258 -24.76 -11.42 20.24
C LEU A 258 -24.97 -12.70 19.42
N ARG A 259 -24.56 -13.86 19.94
CA ARG A 259 -24.78 -15.17 19.28
C ARG A 259 -26.25 -15.57 19.28
N GLU A 260 -26.94 -15.37 20.41
CA GLU A 260 -28.38 -15.61 20.51
C GLU A 260 -29.16 -14.74 19.52
N MET A 261 -28.86 -13.44 19.48
CA MET A 261 -29.48 -12.52 18.52
C MET A 261 -29.23 -12.94 17.06
N ALA A 262 -27.98 -13.29 16.71
CA ALA A 262 -27.67 -13.76 15.37
C ALA A 262 -28.41 -15.07 14.99
N THR A 263 -28.74 -15.91 15.98
CA THR A 263 -29.51 -17.14 15.78
C THR A 263 -31.00 -16.86 15.64
N GLU A 264 -31.54 -15.92 16.42
CA GLU A 264 -32.94 -15.50 16.38
C GLU A 264 -33.30 -14.76 15.09
N ASP A 265 -32.45 -13.82 14.66
CA ASP A 265 -32.75 -12.88 13.57
C ASP A 265 -32.32 -13.43 12.19
N GLY A 266 -31.58 -14.54 12.14
CA GLY A 266 -31.16 -15.22 10.91
C GLY A 266 -30.23 -14.38 10.02
N ASN A 267 -29.73 -13.25 10.50
CA ASN A 267 -28.85 -12.33 9.79
C ASN A 267 -27.72 -11.83 10.71
N SER A 268 -26.74 -11.14 10.13
CA SER A 268 -25.59 -10.58 10.88
C SER A 268 -25.78 -9.12 11.33
N SER A 269 -26.95 -8.52 11.04
CA SER A 269 -27.27 -7.15 11.47
C SER A 269 -27.74 -7.14 12.92
N ILE A 270 -27.37 -6.11 13.67
CA ILE A 270 -27.66 -6.03 15.10
C ILE A 270 -28.64 -4.89 15.35
N ASP A 271 -29.83 -5.24 15.86
CA ASP A 271 -30.73 -4.28 16.49
C ASP A 271 -30.13 -3.87 17.85
N PHE A 272 -29.64 -2.64 17.90
CA PHE A 272 -28.96 -2.13 19.09
C PHE A 272 -29.90 -2.00 20.31
N ASN A 273 -31.16 -1.66 20.10
CA ASN A 273 -32.15 -1.55 21.18
C ASN A 273 -32.48 -2.93 21.75
N LYS A 274 -32.61 -3.95 20.89
CA LYS A 274 -32.77 -5.35 21.30
C LYS A 274 -31.56 -5.84 22.10
N PHE A 275 -30.35 -5.51 21.67
CA PHE A 275 -29.11 -5.82 22.39
C PHE A 275 -29.10 -5.19 23.78
N LYS A 276 -29.43 -3.89 23.89
CA LYS A 276 -29.48 -3.16 25.15
C LYS A 276 -30.47 -3.77 26.14
N ARG A 277 -31.69 -4.11 25.69
CA ARG A 277 -32.69 -4.77 26.52
C ARG A 277 -32.21 -6.11 27.07
N LYS A 278 -31.66 -6.98 26.21
CA LYS A 278 -31.10 -8.28 26.64
C LYS A 278 -29.94 -8.09 27.62
N LEU A 279 -29.15 -7.03 27.48
CA LEU A 279 -28.06 -6.73 28.39
C LEU A 279 -28.53 -6.23 29.76
N ASP A 280 -29.61 -5.44 29.80
CA ASP A 280 -30.21 -4.94 31.04
C ASP A 280 -30.93 -6.04 31.85
N GLU A 281 -31.40 -7.10 31.17
CA GLU A 281 -32.00 -8.28 31.80
C GLU A 281 -30.98 -9.17 32.55
N GLU A 282 -29.68 -8.97 32.30
CA GLU A 282 -28.61 -9.77 32.87
C GLU A 282 -28.11 -9.22 34.21
N ASN A 283 -27.89 -10.11 35.18
CA ASN A 283 -27.46 -9.72 36.52
C ASN A 283 -25.94 -9.52 36.60
N LEU A 284 -25.46 -8.41 36.05
CA LEU A 284 -24.04 -8.03 36.07
C LEU A 284 -23.59 -7.54 37.45
N MET A 285 -22.41 -7.99 37.91
CA MET A 285 -21.79 -7.45 39.11
C MET A 285 -21.40 -5.97 38.89
N GLY A 286 -21.48 -5.13 39.93
CA GLY A 286 -21.32 -3.67 39.79
C GLY A 286 -20.02 -3.20 39.14
N TYR A 287 -18.91 -3.94 39.32
CA TYR A 287 -17.63 -3.63 38.68
C TYR A 287 -17.58 -4.03 37.19
N GLN A 288 -18.31 -5.07 36.78
CA GLN A 288 -18.45 -5.45 35.37
C GLN A 288 -19.34 -4.44 34.62
N ARG A 289 -20.36 -3.93 35.31
CA ARG A 289 -21.30 -2.95 34.77
C ARG A 289 -20.62 -1.60 34.48
N SER A 290 -19.79 -1.11 35.40
CA SER A 290 -19.07 0.17 35.22
C SER A 290 -18.19 0.20 33.94
N GLY A 291 -17.38 -0.85 33.72
CA GLY A 291 -16.53 -0.92 32.52
C GLY A 291 -17.34 -1.06 31.22
N LEU A 292 -18.45 -1.79 31.28
CA LEU A 292 -19.37 -1.94 30.16
C LEU A 292 -20.12 -0.64 29.85
N ASP A 293 -20.57 0.09 30.87
CA ASP A 293 -21.27 1.37 30.71
C ASP A 293 -20.38 2.42 30.03
N GLN A 294 -19.08 2.45 30.35
CA GLN A 294 -18.12 3.32 29.65
C GLN A 294 -18.01 2.97 28.15
N ARG A 295 -17.96 1.67 27.82
CA ARG A 295 -17.89 1.20 26.43
C ARG A 295 -19.18 1.42 25.67
N MET A 296 -20.31 1.22 26.35
CA MET A 296 -21.63 1.53 25.83
C MET A 296 -21.74 3.01 25.51
N GLY A 297 -21.30 3.89 26.42
CA GLY A 297 -21.30 5.34 26.19
C GLY A 297 -20.44 5.76 24.99
N LEU A 298 -19.26 5.13 24.80
CA LEU A 298 -18.45 5.36 23.60
C LEU A 298 -19.20 4.93 22.35
N LEU A 299 -19.75 3.71 22.34
CA LEU A 299 -20.48 3.18 21.19
C LEU A 299 -21.72 4.02 20.86
N GLU A 300 -22.50 4.41 21.85
CA GLU A 300 -23.67 5.29 21.71
C GLU A 300 -23.27 6.67 21.14
N SER A 301 -22.07 7.18 21.46
CA SER A 301 -21.61 8.46 20.91
C SER A 301 -21.35 8.40 19.40
N PHE A 302 -20.93 7.22 18.89
CA PHE A 302 -20.64 6.98 17.48
C PHE A 302 -21.80 6.32 16.73
N LEU A 303 -22.86 5.87 17.40
CA LEU A 303 -24.00 5.21 16.78
C LEU A 303 -25.16 6.21 16.61
N GLU A 304 -25.73 6.28 15.41
CA GLU A 304 -27.05 6.90 15.24
C GLU A 304 -28.10 5.80 15.45
N ILE A 305 -28.74 5.83 16.62
CA ILE A 305 -29.83 4.92 16.96
C ILE A 305 -31.11 5.47 16.33
N GLU A 306 -31.83 4.68 15.55
CA GLU A 306 -33.19 5.05 15.16
C GLU A 306 -34.05 5.08 16.44
N GLN A 307 -34.38 6.28 16.93
CA GLN A 307 -35.25 6.39 18.09
C GLN A 307 -36.62 5.79 17.75
N VAL A 308 -36.96 4.69 18.41
CA VAL A 308 -38.32 4.16 18.44
C VAL A 308 -39.23 5.28 18.96
N PRO A 309 -40.30 5.66 18.25
CA PRO A 309 -41.15 6.76 18.67
C PRO A 309 -41.81 6.42 20.00
N ILE A 310 -41.29 6.98 21.09
CA ILE A 310 -41.94 6.98 22.40
C ILE A 310 -43.25 7.76 22.23
N TYR A 311 -44.35 7.00 22.20
CA TYR A 311 -45.76 7.37 22.36
C TYR A 311 -46.04 8.88 22.49
N ASN A 312 -45.83 9.63 21.42
CA ASN A 312 -46.21 11.04 21.35
C ASN A 312 -47.12 11.24 20.16
N ARG A 313 -48.33 11.72 20.46
CA ARG A 313 -49.53 11.82 19.62
C ARG A 313 -49.42 12.88 18.50
N TRP A 314 -48.21 13.13 18.00
CA TRP A 314 -47.87 14.10 16.94
C TRP A 314 -46.90 13.46 15.92
N ALA A 315 -47.27 12.31 15.34
CA ALA A 315 -46.39 11.42 14.59
C ALA A 315 -46.17 11.75 13.10
N ASN A 316 -46.73 12.84 12.55
CA ASN A 316 -46.64 13.10 11.10
C ASN A 316 -45.49 14.02 10.66
N ALA A 317 -44.74 14.61 11.61
CA ALA A 317 -43.58 15.47 11.30
C ALA A 317 -42.22 14.79 11.50
N ARG A 318 -42.13 13.74 12.35
CA ARG A 318 -40.85 13.08 12.73
C ARG A 318 -40.44 11.88 11.86
N THR A 319 -41.38 11.26 11.15
CA THR A 319 -41.08 10.21 10.18
C THR A 319 -40.28 10.74 8.99
N ARG A 320 -40.49 11.99 8.59
CA ARG A 320 -39.69 12.68 7.56
C ARG A 320 -38.25 12.98 8.00
N THR A 321 -38.00 13.22 9.29
CA THR A 321 -36.66 13.53 9.81
C THR A 321 -35.79 12.28 9.93
N ASN A 322 -36.33 11.14 10.37
CA ASN A 322 -35.52 9.91 10.51
C ASN A 322 -35.04 9.35 9.15
N VAL A 323 -35.91 9.36 8.13
CA VAL A 323 -35.53 8.95 6.76
C VAL A 323 -34.47 9.88 6.17
N ALA A 324 -34.54 11.19 6.45
CA ALA A 324 -33.54 12.15 5.99
C ALA A 324 -32.19 11.99 6.73
N THR A 325 -32.19 11.59 8.01
CA THR A 325 -30.96 11.33 8.78
C THR A 325 -30.27 10.05 8.33
N ALA A 326 -31.03 8.97 8.10
CA ALA A 326 -30.50 7.72 7.54
C ALA A 326 -29.91 7.93 6.13
N SER A 327 -30.62 8.65 5.25
CA SER A 327 -30.11 9.02 3.92
C SER A 327 -28.80 9.82 4.00
N ARG A 328 -28.67 10.75 4.96
CA ARG A 328 -27.44 11.54 5.15
C ARG A 328 -26.26 10.72 5.67
N LEU A 329 -26.51 9.71 6.50
CA LEU A 329 -25.47 8.79 6.97
C LEU A 329 -25.02 7.84 5.85
N ASP A 330 -25.96 7.44 5.00
CA ASP A 330 -25.68 6.62 3.82
C ASP A 330 -24.80 7.37 2.82
N GLU A 331 -25.11 8.65 2.57
CA GLU A 331 -24.28 9.55 1.77
C GLU A 331 -22.89 9.81 2.39
N MET A 332 -22.75 9.70 3.71
CA MET A 332 -21.48 9.92 4.40
C MET A 332 -20.50 8.78 4.17
N TRP A 333 -21.02 7.54 4.10
CA TRP A 333 -20.27 6.33 3.80
C TRP A 333 -20.31 5.96 2.31
N GLU A 334 -20.78 6.87 1.46
CA GLU A 334 -20.71 6.74 0.01
C GLU A 334 -19.35 7.22 -0.51
N PHE A 335 -18.54 6.28 -0.98
CA PHE A 335 -17.16 6.55 -1.40
C PHE A 335 -17.06 6.70 -2.92
N LYS A 336 -17.19 7.94 -3.40
CA LYS A 336 -17.18 8.29 -4.82
C LYS A 336 -15.78 8.22 -5.43
N LYS A 337 -15.71 7.89 -6.72
CA LYS A 337 -14.45 7.94 -7.51
C LYS A 337 -13.89 9.36 -7.49
N GLY A 338 -12.57 9.48 -7.34
CA GLY A 338 -11.87 10.76 -7.32
C GLY A 338 -12.17 11.60 -6.08
N SER A 339 -12.67 11.00 -5.00
CA SER A 339 -12.91 11.66 -3.71
C SER A 339 -12.02 11.08 -2.61
N LEU A 340 -11.80 11.87 -1.56
CA LEU A 340 -11.01 11.50 -0.40
C LEU A 340 -11.85 11.59 0.86
N THR A 341 -11.95 10.49 1.60
CA THR A 341 -12.47 10.49 2.96
C THR A 341 -11.32 10.34 3.95
N ILE A 342 -11.17 11.29 4.86
CA ILE A 342 -10.19 11.28 5.94
C ILE A 342 -10.95 10.95 7.23
N VAL A 343 -10.53 9.92 7.96
CA VAL A 343 -10.98 9.68 9.33
C VAL A 343 -9.93 10.21 10.27
N ASP A 344 -10.25 11.33 10.92
CA ASP A 344 -9.38 12.01 11.86
C ASP A 344 -9.94 11.84 13.29
N LEU A 345 -9.28 10.97 14.05
CA LEU A 345 -9.64 10.67 15.44
C LEU A 345 -8.77 11.40 16.45
N SER A 346 -8.09 12.48 16.04
CA SER A 346 -7.27 13.33 16.92
C SER A 346 -8.16 14.09 17.92
N CYS A 347 -8.56 13.41 18.99
CA CYS A 347 -9.55 13.88 19.95
C CYS A 347 -9.02 13.66 21.36
N PRO A 348 -9.11 14.65 22.27
CA PRO A 348 -8.64 14.49 23.66
C PRO A 348 -9.40 13.42 24.46
N PHE A 349 -10.56 12.99 23.98
CA PHE A 349 -11.41 11.99 24.63
C PHE A 349 -11.30 10.59 24.01
N ILE A 350 -10.44 10.40 23.00
CA ILE A 350 -10.24 9.12 22.34
C ILE A 350 -8.81 8.66 22.62
N ALA A 351 -8.68 7.51 23.26
CA ALA A 351 -7.37 6.89 23.45
C ALA A 351 -6.90 6.21 22.14
N PRO A 352 -5.58 6.00 21.96
CA PRO A 352 -5.06 5.31 20.77
C PRO A 352 -5.71 3.95 20.51
N ASN A 353 -6.03 3.18 21.56
CA ASN A 353 -6.65 1.86 21.43
C ASN A 353 -8.07 1.96 20.85
N ASP A 354 -8.84 2.95 21.30
CA ASP A 354 -10.20 3.22 20.82
C ASP A 354 -10.15 3.72 19.37
N ALA A 355 -9.16 4.55 19.03
CA ALA A 355 -8.92 4.97 17.67
C ALA A 355 -8.61 3.79 16.74
N CYS A 356 -7.76 2.84 17.16
CA CYS A 356 -7.47 1.62 16.39
C CYS A 356 -8.71 0.74 16.17
N ALA A 357 -9.53 0.57 17.20
CA ALA A 357 -10.81 -0.15 17.10
C ALA A 357 -11.75 0.52 16.07
N LEU A 358 -11.92 1.84 16.17
CA LEU A 358 -12.74 2.63 15.24
C LEU A 358 -12.17 2.62 13.82
N PHE A 359 -10.85 2.70 13.64
CA PHE A 359 -10.22 2.59 12.34
C PHE A 359 -10.45 1.23 11.69
N ASN A 360 -10.35 0.14 12.45
CA ASN A 360 -10.62 -1.21 11.92
C ASN A 360 -12.08 -1.32 11.42
N ILE A 361 -13.03 -0.74 12.15
CA ILE A 361 -14.43 -0.67 11.75
C ILE A 361 -14.59 0.14 10.45
N CYS A 362 -14.01 1.33 10.41
CA CYS A 362 -14.03 2.23 9.27
C CYS A 362 -13.45 1.57 8.01
N LEU A 363 -12.34 0.82 8.14
CA LEU A 363 -11.71 0.08 7.05
C LEU A 363 -12.61 -1.01 6.48
N LYS A 364 -13.32 -1.75 7.36
CA LYS A 364 -14.25 -2.80 6.91
C LYS A 364 -15.39 -2.20 6.09
N ILE A 365 -16.02 -1.13 6.58
CA ILE A 365 -17.08 -0.41 5.86
C ILE A 365 -16.58 0.08 4.48
N PHE A 366 -15.36 0.63 4.44
CA PHE A 366 -14.76 1.11 3.19
C PHE A 366 -14.52 -0.01 2.17
N LEU A 367 -14.14 -1.20 2.63
CA LEU A 367 -13.84 -2.35 1.78
C LEU A 367 -15.08 -3.13 1.36
N ASP A 368 -16.20 -3.03 2.08
CA ASP A 368 -17.46 -3.69 1.74
C ASP A 368 -18.06 -3.12 0.43
N GLY A 369 -17.91 -1.83 0.15
CA GLY A 369 -18.45 -1.17 -1.05
C GLY A 369 -17.61 -1.31 -2.33
N ARG A 370 -16.65 -2.24 -2.40
CA ARG A 370 -15.57 -2.29 -3.42
C ARG A 370 -16.00 -2.55 -4.87
N GLU A 371 -17.21 -3.03 -5.11
CA GLU A 371 -17.69 -3.32 -6.47
C GLU A 371 -17.85 -2.07 -7.34
N SER A 372 -17.98 -0.89 -6.72
CA SER A 372 -18.25 0.38 -7.39
C SER A 372 -17.00 1.09 -7.94
N SER A 373 -15.84 0.90 -7.32
CA SER A 373 -14.60 1.61 -7.65
C SER A 373 -13.38 0.99 -6.99
N GLY A 374 -12.22 1.14 -7.63
CA GLY A 374 -10.94 0.77 -7.03
C GLY A 374 -10.66 1.60 -5.77
N ARG A 375 -9.99 0.98 -4.79
CA ARG A 375 -9.80 1.55 -3.45
C ARG A 375 -8.33 1.91 -3.23
N ILE A 376 -8.08 3.03 -2.56
CA ILE A 376 -6.76 3.37 -2.03
C ILE A 376 -6.89 3.77 -0.57
N ILE A 377 -6.15 3.07 0.29
CA ILE A 377 -6.08 3.27 1.73
C ILE A 377 -4.72 3.89 2.03
N ALA A 378 -4.71 4.95 2.81
CA ALA A 378 -3.52 5.63 3.27
C ALA A 378 -3.55 5.75 4.80
N MET A 379 -2.40 5.52 5.43
CA MET A 379 -2.21 5.71 6.85
C MET A 379 -1.14 6.76 7.03
N ASP A 380 -1.51 7.90 7.58
CA ASP A 380 -0.56 8.97 7.87
C ASP A 380 -0.15 8.90 9.34
N GLU A 381 1.14 9.15 9.61
CA GLU A 381 1.70 9.09 10.96
C GLU A 381 1.41 7.75 11.69
N ALA A 382 1.49 6.62 10.99
CA ALA A 382 1.03 5.31 11.48
C ALA A 382 1.62 4.87 12.84
N HIS A 383 2.86 5.26 13.15
CA HIS A 383 3.48 5.05 14.46
C HIS A 383 2.71 5.62 15.66
N LYS A 384 1.84 6.62 15.47
CA LYS A 384 1.07 7.21 16.56
C LYS A 384 -0.04 6.29 17.10
N PHE A 385 -0.44 5.28 16.33
CA PHE A 385 -1.55 4.40 16.71
C PHE A 385 -1.29 2.90 16.48
N LEU A 386 -0.43 2.50 15.53
CA LEU A 386 -0.09 1.08 15.31
C LEU A 386 0.98 0.54 16.28
N THR A 387 0.86 0.82 17.58
CA THR A 387 1.85 0.35 18.56
C THR A 387 1.76 -1.16 18.79
N ILE A 388 2.92 -1.84 18.89
CA ILE A 388 2.98 -3.30 19.13
C ILE A 388 2.53 -3.72 20.54
N THR A 389 2.30 -2.76 21.44
CA THR A 389 1.95 -3.01 22.84
C THR A 389 0.46 -3.24 23.07
N ASN A 390 -0.38 -2.79 22.13
CA ASN A 390 -1.82 -2.72 22.32
C ASN A 390 -2.54 -3.76 21.45
N ARG A 391 -3.50 -4.49 22.01
CA ARG A 391 -4.24 -5.54 21.29
C ARG A 391 -4.99 -4.99 20.08
N GLU A 392 -5.67 -3.85 20.23
CA GLU A 392 -6.46 -3.24 19.15
C GLU A 392 -5.57 -2.77 17.99
N ALA A 393 -4.36 -2.29 18.31
CA ALA A 393 -3.36 -1.93 17.31
C ALA A 393 -2.78 -3.17 16.59
N LEU A 394 -2.58 -4.28 17.31
CA LEU A 394 -2.20 -5.56 16.70
C LEU A 394 -3.31 -6.12 15.79
N GLU A 395 -4.57 -6.05 16.20
CA GLU A 395 -5.71 -6.45 15.38
C GLU A 395 -5.84 -5.60 14.11
N LEU A 396 -5.64 -4.28 14.22
CA LEU A 396 -5.58 -3.39 13.08
C LEU A 396 -4.41 -3.74 12.15
N THR A 397 -3.23 -4.02 12.72
CA THR A 397 -2.05 -4.47 11.96
C THR A 397 -2.31 -5.76 11.22
N GLU A 398 -2.88 -6.79 11.85
CA GLU A 398 -3.22 -8.06 11.19
C GLU A 398 -4.30 -7.87 10.12
N SER A 399 -5.27 -6.98 10.35
CA SER A 399 -6.27 -6.60 9.33
C SER A 399 -5.60 -5.98 8.10
N LEU A 400 -4.62 -5.09 8.30
CA LEU A 400 -3.84 -4.49 7.21
C LEU A 400 -2.97 -5.51 6.49
N LEU A 401 -2.29 -6.40 7.23
CA LEU A 401 -1.52 -7.50 6.64
C LEU A 401 -2.40 -8.39 5.76
N SER A 402 -3.63 -8.68 6.19
CA SER A 402 -4.62 -9.41 5.40
C SER A 402 -5.00 -8.65 4.13
N ILE A 403 -5.28 -7.35 4.23
CA ILE A 403 -5.60 -6.48 3.09
C ILE A 403 -4.44 -6.47 2.08
N ILE A 404 -3.20 -6.30 2.54
CA ILE A 404 -2.00 -6.29 1.67
C ILE A 404 -1.83 -7.64 0.98
N ARG A 405 -1.96 -8.76 1.71
CA ARG A 405 -1.88 -10.12 1.12
C ARG A 405 -2.95 -10.37 0.07
N GLN A 406 -4.15 -9.81 0.26
CA GLN A 406 -5.29 -9.99 -0.63
C GLN A 406 -5.49 -8.81 -1.60
N GLN A 407 -4.55 -7.85 -1.66
CA GLN A 407 -4.75 -6.56 -2.34
C GLN A 407 -5.15 -6.70 -3.81
N ARG A 408 -4.64 -7.74 -4.49
CA ARG A 408 -4.97 -8.05 -5.89
C ARG A 408 -6.42 -8.52 -6.06
N HIS A 409 -6.93 -9.30 -5.10
CA HIS A 409 -8.33 -9.75 -5.10
C HIS A 409 -9.28 -8.64 -4.64
N LEU A 410 -8.83 -7.78 -3.74
CA LEU A 410 -9.62 -6.66 -3.21
C LEU A 410 -9.62 -5.44 -4.14
N GLY A 411 -8.71 -5.36 -5.11
CA GLY A 411 -8.54 -4.17 -5.95
C GLY A 411 -8.03 -2.95 -5.18
N THR A 412 -7.36 -3.17 -4.05
CA THR A 412 -7.02 -2.14 -3.07
C THR A 412 -5.53 -1.80 -3.11
N ARG A 413 -5.20 -0.52 -3.08
CA ARG A 413 -3.83 -0.03 -2.85
C ARG A 413 -3.69 0.42 -1.42
N VAL A 414 -2.55 0.15 -0.80
CA VAL A 414 -2.31 0.51 0.61
C VAL A 414 -1.02 1.33 0.70
N ILE A 415 -1.08 2.51 1.30
CA ILE A 415 0.10 3.35 1.56
C ILE A 415 0.21 3.55 3.06
N ILE A 416 1.37 3.23 3.62
CA ILE A 416 1.65 3.39 5.04
C ILE A 416 2.78 4.41 5.16
N ALA A 417 2.51 5.55 5.77
CA ALA A 417 3.51 6.57 6.08
C ALA A 417 3.77 6.60 7.60
N THR A 418 5.03 6.48 7.99
CA THR A 418 5.43 6.43 9.39
C THR A 418 6.77 7.12 9.63
N GLN A 419 6.99 7.66 10.83
CA GLN A 419 8.32 8.14 11.22
C GLN A 419 9.21 6.99 11.66
N GLU A 420 8.61 5.95 12.23
CA GLU A 420 9.30 4.81 12.82
C GLU A 420 9.19 3.59 11.89
N PRO A 421 10.25 3.19 11.18
CA PRO A 421 10.23 1.97 10.38
C PRO A 421 10.17 0.69 11.23
N ALA A 422 10.53 0.77 12.52
CA ALA A 422 10.43 -0.31 13.49
C ALA A 422 8.99 -0.68 13.89
N LEU A 423 8.00 0.10 13.44
CA LEU A 423 6.58 -0.08 13.76
C LEU A 423 6.07 -1.51 13.52
N SER A 424 6.36 -2.06 12.34
CA SER A 424 6.05 -3.44 12.01
C SER A 424 6.94 -3.92 10.85
N PRO A 425 8.00 -4.67 11.16
CA PRO A 425 8.74 -5.49 10.22
C PRO A 425 7.89 -6.14 9.12
N LYS A 426 6.81 -6.80 9.55
CA LYS A 426 5.90 -7.55 8.68
C LYS A 426 5.19 -6.67 7.65
N LEU A 427 4.83 -5.43 8.01
CA LEU A 427 4.18 -4.52 7.07
C LEU A 427 5.15 -4.07 5.99
N MET A 428 6.40 -3.79 6.35
CA MET A 428 7.44 -3.38 5.40
C MET A 428 7.82 -4.52 4.45
N ASP A 429 7.93 -5.76 4.94
CA ASP A 429 8.26 -6.95 4.12
C ASP A 429 7.21 -7.27 3.06
N LEU A 430 5.93 -7.01 3.36
CA LEU A 430 4.85 -7.28 2.41
C LEU A 430 4.63 -6.16 1.39
N CYS A 431 5.20 -4.97 1.62
CA CYS A 431 5.01 -3.84 0.71
C CYS A 431 5.80 -4.01 -0.59
N ASP A 432 5.16 -3.73 -1.72
CA ASP A 432 5.79 -3.81 -3.05
C ASP A 432 6.82 -2.69 -3.29
N VAL A 433 6.63 -1.55 -2.61
CA VAL A 433 7.46 -0.35 -2.75
C VAL A 433 7.80 0.23 -1.38
N THR A 434 9.08 0.30 -1.05
CA THR A 434 9.55 0.98 0.17
C THR A 434 10.28 2.26 -0.20
N MET A 435 9.80 3.40 0.31
CA MET A 435 10.39 4.72 0.11
C MET A 435 10.96 5.26 1.42
N VAL A 436 12.28 5.42 1.45
CA VAL A 436 13.04 5.80 2.63
C VAL A 436 13.53 7.23 2.46
N HIS A 437 12.90 8.15 3.17
CA HIS A 437 13.36 9.53 3.31
C HIS A 437 14.45 9.64 4.37
N ARG A 438 15.06 10.84 4.47
CA ARG A 438 16.10 11.14 5.45
C ARG A 438 15.66 10.75 6.86
N PHE A 439 16.51 10.04 7.57
CA PHE A 439 16.47 9.87 9.03
C PHE A 439 17.88 9.71 9.59
N THR A 440 18.03 9.88 10.91
CA THR A 440 19.34 9.85 11.58
C THR A 440 19.46 8.78 12.66
N SER A 441 18.40 8.03 12.96
CA SER A 441 18.40 6.97 13.97
C SER A 441 19.12 5.70 13.47
N PRO A 442 20.22 5.26 14.11
CA PRO A 442 20.87 4.00 13.76
C PRO A 442 20.03 2.77 14.11
N GLU A 443 19.14 2.86 15.09
CA GLU A 443 18.22 1.78 15.44
C GLU A 443 17.22 1.51 14.31
N TRP A 444 16.65 2.58 13.76
CA TRP A 444 15.79 2.51 12.57
C TRP A 444 16.53 1.92 11.37
N TYR A 445 17.81 2.26 11.22
CA TYR A 445 18.65 1.66 10.19
C TYR A 445 18.85 0.16 10.41
N LYS A 446 19.12 -0.31 11.64
CA LYS A 446 19.28 -1.75 11.92
C LYS A 446 18.02 -2.55 11.59
N THR A 447 16.84 -2.01 11.92
CA THR A 447 15.58 -2.62 11.48
C THR A 447 15.54 -2.66 9.96
N LEU A 448 15.75 -1.54 9.29
CA LEU A 448 15.70 -1.45 7.83
C LEU A 448 16.71 -2.39 7.14
N GLU A 449 17.94 -2.48 7.64
CA GLU A 449 19.00 -3.36 7.17
C GLU A 449 18.61 -4.83 7.25
N GLY A 450 17.98 -5.28 8.35
CA GLY A 450 17.52 -6.65 8.49
C GLY A 450 16.49 -7.07 7.43
N HIS A 451 15.71 -6.13 6.90
CA HIS A 451 14.64 -6.38 5.94
C HIS A 451 15.12 -6.18 4.50
N LEU A 452 15.93 -5.14 4.30
CA LEU A 452 16.64 -4.91 3.06
C LEU A 452 17.79 -5.89 2.86
N ALA A 453 18.11 -6.75 3.84
CA ALA A 453 19.09 -7.80 3.71
C ALA A 453 18.80 -8.71 2.50
N GLY A 454 17.55 -8.88 2.05
CA GLY A 454 17.26 -9.55 0.78
C GLY A 454 17.94 -8.91 -0.45
N ALA A 455 18.20 -7.60 -0.41
CA ALA A 455 18.99 -6.86 -1.40
C ALA A 455 20.52 -7.00 -1.21
N VAL A 456 20.96 -7.43 -0.03
CA VAL A 456 22.38 -7.51 0.39
C VAL A 456 22.87 -8.98 0.54
N VAL A 457 21.97 -9.96 0.63
CA VAL A 457 22.25 -11.38 0.97
C VAL A 457 22.88 -12.15 -0.19
N GLY A 458 22.91 -11.60 -1.41
CA GLY A 458 23.73 -12.15 -2.50
C GLY A 458 25.25 -11.94 -2.34
N MET A 459 25.70 -11.33 -1.25
CA MET A 459 27.10 -10.99 -1.01
C MET A 459 27.79 -12.02 -0.11
N SER A 460 28.90 -12.58 -0.58
CA SER A 460 29.79 -13.43 0.21
C SER A 460 30.35 -12.67 1.43
N ALA A 461 30.83 -13.41 2.44
CA ALA A 461 31.39 -12.82 3.66
C ALA A 461 32.59 -11.89 3.39
N GLU A 462 33.32 -12.13 2.30
CA GLU A 462 34.43 -11.30 1.82
C GLU A 462 33.94 -10.02 1.10
N GLU A 463 32.75 -10.04 0.50
CA GLU A 463 32.15 -8.91 -0.22
C GLU A 463 31.37 -7.94 0.67
N ARG A 464 30.91 -8.39 1.84
CA ARG A 464 30.41 -7.50 2.91
C ARG A 464 31.46 -6.49 3.40
N SER A 465 32.74 -6.80 3.18
CA SER A 465 33.83 -5.86 3.47
C SER A 465 34.03 -4.81 2.36
N LYS A 466 33.46 -5.01 1.15
CA LYS A 466 33.64 -4.14 -0.03
C LYS A 466 32.41 -3.30 -0.41
N SER A 467 31.18 -3.79 -0.24
CA SER A 467 30.02 -2.87 -0.21
C SER A 467 29.78 -2.52 1.24
N ASP A 468 30.23 -1.33 1.59
CA ASP A 468 30.18 -0.80 2.94
C ASP A 468 28.71 -0.60 3.36
N PRO A 469 28.14 -1.37 4.30
CA PRO A 469 26.82 -1.08 4.86
C PRO A 469 26.78 0.30 5.54
N ASN A 470 27.92 0.91 5.93
CA ASN A 470 27.94 2.32 6.32
C ASN A 470 27.59 3.27 5.15
N ASN A 471 27.69 2.83 3.90
CA ASN A 471 27.36 3.66 2.74
C ASN A 471 25.84 3.87 2.61
N LEU A 472 25.01 2.85 2.86
CA LEU A 472 23.55 3.02 2.76
C LEU A 472 23.03 3.96 3.86
N PHE A 473 23.44 3.77 5.11
CA PHE A 473 23.07 4.67 6.20
C PHE A 473 23.55 6.10 5.93
N SER A 474 24.82 6.26 5.51
CA SER A 474 25.36 7.58 5.14
C SER A 474 24.55 8.24 4.02
N LYS A 475 24.16 7.48 2.99
CA LYS A 475 23.29 7.98 1.91
C LYS A 475 21.93 8.44 2.44
N ILE A 476 21.30 7.69 3.35
CA ILE A 476 20.01 8.06 3.96
C ILE A 476 20.14 9.37 4.75
N VAL A 477 21.19 9.51 5.56
CA VAL A 477 21.44 10.72 6.35
C VAL A 477 21.67 11.95 5.46
N LEU A 478 22.30 11.75 4.30
CA LEU A 478 22.62 12.79 3.32
C LEU A 478 21.48 13.13 2.34
N LEU A 479 20.32 12.47 2.43
CA LEU A 479 19.16 12.81 1.58
C LEU A 479 18.67 14.23 1.87
N GLU A 480 18.42 15.01 0.81
CA GLU A 480 17.76 16.30 0.94
C GLU A 480 16.24 16.15 1.18
N THR A 481 15.58 17.23 1.57
CA THR A 481 14.12 17.24 1.73
C THR A 481 13.46 17.00 0.36
N GLY A 482 12.58 16.00 0.28
CA GLY A 482 11.96 15.58 -0.98
C GLY A 482 12.81 14.60 -1.79
N GLU A 483 13.98 14.17 -1.29
CA GLU A 483 14.69 13.00 -1.82
C GLU A 483 14.35 11.75 -1.00
N ALA A 484 14.32 10.60 -1.68
CA ALA A 484 14.10 9.30 -1.06
C ALA A 484 14.92 8.22 -1.77
N LEU A 485 15.31 7.19 -1.01
CA LEU A 485 15.73 5.91 -1.58
C LEU A 485 14.50 5.04 -1.82
N VAL A 486 14.36 4.49 -3.02
CA VAL A 486 13.20 3.68 -3.41
C VAL A 486 13.64 2.26 -3.72
N PHE A 487 13.02 1.31 -3.02
CA PHE A 487 13.20 -0.13 -3.16
C PHE A 487 11.92 -0.72 -3.73
N SER A 488 12.01 -1.48 -4.81
CA SER A 488 10.86 -2.19 -5.37
C SER A 488 11.32 -3.33 -6.27
N ALA A 489 11.24 -4.57 -5.79
CA ALA A 489 11.76 -5.74 -6.53
C ALA A 489 11.12 -5.90 -7.92
N ASN A 490 9.83 -5.55 -8.04
CA ASN A 490 9.06 -5.65 -9.28
C ASN A 490 8.99 -4.35 -10.07
N GLY A 491 9.65 -3.27 -9.63
CA GLY A 491 9.74 -2.03 -10.40
C GLY A 491 10.53 -2.25 -11.70
N VAL A 492 10.10 -1.63 -12.80
CA VAL A 492 10.73 -1.80 -14.12
C VAL A 492 11.19 -0.44 -14.64
N LEU A 493 12.47 -0.13 -14.50
CA LEU A 493 13.00 1.20 -14.83
C LEU A 493 13.91 1.20 -16.07
N ASP A 494 14.47 0.05 -16.42
CA ASP A 494 15.42 -0.08 -17.51
C ASP A 494 15.02 -1.21 -18.47
N ILE A 495 15.62 -1.19 -19.66
CA ILE A 495 15.40 -2.15 -20.74
C ILE A 495 16.76 -2.73 -21.09
N ILE A 496 16.81 -4.04 -21.33
CA ILE A 496 18.00 -4.72 -21.84
C ILE A 496 18.01 -4.52 -23.35
N GLU A 497 18.85 -3.59 -23.81
CA GLU A 497 19.16 -3.42 -25.21
C GLU A 497 20.19 -4.50 -25.58
N LYS A 498 19.80 -5.48 -26.41
CA LYS A 498 20.78 -6.37 -27.04
C LYS A 498 21.67 -5.48 -27.91
N ALA A 499 22.96 -5.43 -27.61
CA ALA A 499 23.91 -4.67 -28.42
C ALA A 499 23.77 -5.11 -29.88
N ALA A 500 23.37 -4.19 -30.76
CA ALA A 500 23.61 -4.38 -32.17
C ALA A 500 25.13 -4.37 -32.32
N GLU A 501 25.71 -5.48 -32.77
CA GLU A 501 27.11 -5.52 -33.17
C GLU A 501 27.31 -4.48 -34.27
N SER A 502 27.79 -3.30 -33.88
CA SER A 502 28.21 -2.29 -34.83
C SER A 502 29.53 -2.76 -35.40
N ASP A 503 29.46 -3.26 -36.62
CA ASP A 503 30.57 -3.52 -37.52
C ASP A 503 31.49 -2.28 -37.58
N LYS A 504 32.57 -2.31 -36.80
CA LYS A 504 33.70 -1.38 -36.89
C LYS A 504 35.00 -2.13 -36.63
N GLY A 505 35.56 -2.64 -37.71
CA GLY A 505 36.98 -2.58 -38.07
C GLY A 505 38.02 -2.79 -36.97
N GLU A 506 38.61 -3.98 -36.99
CA GLU A 506 40.01 -4.30 -36.74
C GLU A 506 40.86 -3.28 -35.95
N SER A 507 41.25 -3.66 -34.73
CA SER A 507 42.65 -3.60 -34.30
C SER A 507 42.87 -4.54 -33.12
N GLU A 508 43.77 -5.49 -33.36
CA GLU A 508 44.23 -6.55 -32.46
C GLU A 508 44.70 -6.02 -31.11
N LYS A 509 44.31 -6.71 -30.03
CA LYS A 509 45.26 -7.15 -28.98
C LYS A 509 44.66 -8.24 -28.12
N GLU A 510 45.47 -9.29 -27.97
CA GLU A 510 45.18 -10.61 -27.43
C GLU A 510 44.83 -10.63 -25.93
N GLY A 511 44.02 -11.62 -25.55
CA GLY A 511 44.24 -12.37 -24.31
C GLY A 511 43.09 -12.42 -23.32
N SER A 512 42.11 -13.31 -23.55
CA SER A 512 41.57 -14.25 -22.54
C SER A 512 40.42 -15.07 -23.14
N ARG A 513 40.60 -16.41 -23.18
CA ARG A 513 39.67 -17.38 -23.79
C ARG A 513 38.34 -17.47 -23.02
N SER A 514 37.25 -17.06 -23.65
CA SER A 514 35.88 -17.46 -23.29
C SER A 514 35.46 -18.67 -24.12
N ILE A 515 34.83 -19.64 -23.45
CA ILE A 515 34.19 -20.81 -24.05
C ILE A 515 33.03 -20.32 -24.93
N GLN A 516 33.09 -20.63 -26.22
CA GLN A 516 31.99 -20.44 -27.18
C GLN A 516 30.97 -21.56 -26.96
N GLU A 517 29.73 -21.20 -26.64
CA GLU A 517 28.57 -22.05 -26.90
C GLU A 517 27.83 -21.46 -28.11
N ASP A 518 27.69 -22.29 -29.14
CA ASP A 518 26.99 -21.99 -30.39
C ASP A 518 25.51 -21.66 -30.13
N GLY A 519 25.09 -20.47 -30.54
CA GLY A 519 23.68 -20.05 -30.49
C GLY A 519 22.90 -20.47 -31.74
N PRO A 520 21.55 -20.51 -31.69
CA PRO A 520 20.73 -20.50 -32.88
C PRO A 520 20.40 -19.06 -33.32
N SER A 521 20.64 -18.80 -34.61
CA SER A 521 19.94 -17.92 -35.56
C SER A 521 19.21 -16.66 -35.05
N GLU A 522 19.56 -15.54 -35.69
CA GLU A 522 18.87 -14.25 -35.73
C GLU A 522 17.34 -14.36 -35.71
N THR A 523 16.73 -13.86 -34.63
CA THR A 523 15.31 -13.52 -34.57
C THR A 523 15.20 -12.08 -34.04
N ASN A 524 14.34 -11.27 -34.67
CA ASN A 524 14.02 -9.89 -34.28
C ASN A 524 13.47 -9.86 -32.83
N GLY A 525 14.37 -9.85 -31.84
CA GLY A 525 14.00 -10.06 -30.44
C GLY A 525 13.20 -8.91 -29.85
N ALA A 526 12.08 -9.24 -29.20
CA ALA A 526 11.33 -8.32 -28.36
C ALA A 526 12.24 -7.68 -27.29
N PRO A 527 12.05 -6.39 -26.95
CA PRO A 527 12.84 -5.74 -25.89
C PRO A 527 12.62 -6.47 -24.55
N ALA A 528 13.71 -6.88 -23.92
CA ALA A 528 13.65 -7.50 -22.59
C ALA A 528 13.67 -6.39 -21.51
N ILE A 529 12.86 -6.56 -20.47
CA ILE A 529 12.79 -5.61 -19.35
C ILE A 529 13.84 -5.92 -18.30
N TRP A 530 14.34 -4.89 -17.62
CA TRP A 530 15.20 -5.07 -16.45
C TRP A 530 14.47 -4.63 -15.19
N LYS A 531 14.05 -5.61 -14.39
CA LYS A 531 13.50 -5.36 -13.06
C LYS A 531 14.56 -4.75 -12.16
N LEU A 532 14.12 -3.89 -11.24
CA LEU A 532 14.98 -3.28 -10.25
C LEU A 532 15.54 -4.37 -9.31
N GLY A 533 14.72 -5.35 -8.91
CA GLY A 533 15.17 -6.51 -8.14
C GLY A 533 15.78 -6.09 -6.80
N PRO A 534 17.00 -6.53 -6.46
CA PRO A 534 17.69 -6.11 -5.22
C PRO A 534 18.27 -4.68 -5.32
N ARG A 535 18.25 -4.05 -6.50
CA ARG A 535 18.76 -2.68 -6.66
C ARG A 535 17.78 -1.68 -6.02
N TYR A 536 18.25 -0.46 -5.82
CA TYR A 536 17.44 0.65 -5.34
C TYR A 536 17.84 1.94 -6.03
N ILE A 537 16.94 2.91 -6.08
CA ILE A 537 17.21 4.20 -6.72
C ILE A 537 17.22 5.33 -5.70
N LYS A 538 18.05 6.35 -5.94
CA LYS A 538 17.82 7.69 -5.38
C LYS A 538 16.81 8.38 -6.27
N MET A 539 15.71 8.84 -5.69
CA MET A 539 14.64 9.54 -6.39
C MET A 539 14.41 10.91 -5.78
N LYS A 540 14.29 11.93 -6.62
CA LYS A 540 13.75 13.24 -6.23
C LYS A 540 12.26 13.26 -6.49
N VAL A 541 11.47 13.37 -5.44
CA VAL A 541 10.00 13.40 -5.50
C VAL A 541 9.56 14.68 -6.21
N ARG A 542 8.51 14.58 -7.03
CA ARG A 542 7.98 15.75 -7.75
C ARG A 542 7.35 16.76 -6.77
N MET A 543 7.13 17.98 -7.26
CA MET A 543 6.30 18.95 -6.55
C MET A 543 4.83 18.51 -6.55
N ARG A 544 4.09 18.90 -5.51
CA ARG A 544 2.64 18.66 -5.44
C ARG A 544 1.92 19.49 -6.50
N LEU A 545 0.82 18.95 -7.02
CA LEU A 545 -0.14 19.70 -7.83
C LEU A 545 -1.12 20.48 -6.95
N THR A 546 -1.29 20.02 -5.72
CA THR A 546 -2.11 20.64 -4.68
C THR A 546 -1.26 21.51 -3.77
N ALA A 547 -1.90 22.43 -3.04
CA ALA A 547 -1.26 23.20 -1.98
C ALA A 547 -0.66 22.26 -0.91
N ASP A 548 0.47 22.65 -0.32
CA ASP A 548 1.15 21.91 0.74
C ASP A 548 0.88 22.47 2.14
N GLY A 549 0.14 23.58 2.22
CA GLY A 549 -0.21 24.25 3.47
C GLY A 549 0.95 24.97 4.16
N GLY A 550 2.14 24.99 3.53
CA GLY A 550 3.37 25.69 3.95
C GLY A 550 3.72 25.56 5.43
N ARG A 551 4.60 24.62 5.83
CA ARG A 551 4.93 24.43 7.25
C ARG A 551 6.41 24.15 7.54
N SER A 552 7.16 25.25 7.67
CA SER A 552 8.21 25.33 8.68
C SER A 552 7.89 26.52 9.57
N ILE A 553 7.48 26.27 10.82
CA ILE A 553 7.44 27.32 11.84
C ILE A 553 8.89 27.56 12.25
N LEU A 554 9.56 28.50 11.58
CA LEU A 554 10.89 28.93 11.98
C LEU A 554 10.76 29.85 13.19
N ALA A 555 11.75 29.83 14.08
CA ALA A 555 11.84 30.84 15.13
C ALA A 555 11.97 32.20 14.45
N THR A 556 10.94 33.04 14.59
CA THR A 556 10.93 34.44 14.16
C THR A 556 11.58 35.32 15.19
#